data_AF-A0A7W7SFH9-F1
#
_entry.id   AF-A0A7W7SFH9-F1
#
_cell.length_a   1.000
_cell.length_b   1.000
_cell.length_c   1.000
_cell.angle_alpha   90.00
_cell.angle_beta   90.00
_cell.angle_gamma   90.00
#
_symmetry.space_group_name_H-M   'P 1'
#
loop_
_entity.id
_entity.type
_entity.pdbx_description
1 polymer ?
#
loop_
_entity_poly.entity_id
_entity_poly.type
_entity_poly.pdbx_seq_one_letter_code
_entity_poly.pdbx_strand_id
1 'polypeptide(L)'
;MTTTQIEPPVQAVARDAHWRAKMARLKARRLPERTVSICDDDTAKLAVTDAQMKLATARAAARVAADGQGIDPADREAFTEDHPQVVIARSVLATAEQALADQTVELTFRALPRPAWEALLKEHAPTEEQADRGMEYNVLTFPAALIAASHVERDAVGTEVDGMTVEDAQQLLDDWSDTDAKVLFTGALAVNQTLRVDLGKG
;
A
#
# COMPACT_ATOMS: atom_id res chain seq x y z
N MET A 1 28.84 17.49 -58.16
CA MET A 1 28.14 16.71 -57.12
C MET A 1 28.10 17.56 -55.88
N THR A 2 26.92 18.03 -55.47
CA THR A 2 26.74 18.80 -54.25
C THR A 2 25.54 18.22 -53.53
N THR A 3 25.81 17.34 -52.57
CA THR A 3 24.81 16.72 -51.71
C THR A 3 24.45 17.74 -50.62
N THR A 4 23.31 18.41 -50.78
CA THR A 4 22.80 19.33 -49.75
C THR A 4 22.34 18.50 -48.55
N GLN A 5 23.11 18.54 -47.45
CA GLN A 5 22.66 18.01 -46.16
C GLN A 5 21.50 18.88 -45.67
N ILE A 6 20.29 18.33 -45.72
CA ILE A 6 19.11 18.95 -45.10
C ILE A 6 19.20 18.65 -43.60
N GLU A 7 19.68 19.62 -42.84
CA GLU A 7 19.68 19.53 -41.39
C GLU A 7 18.23 19.62 -40.89
N PRO A 8 17.75 18.65 -40.08
CA PRO A 8 16.37 18.64 -39.65
C PRO A 8 16.07 19.88 -38.77
N PRO A 9 14.87 20.48 -38.90
CA PRO A 9 14.53 21.68 -38.15
C PRO A 9 14.62 21.44 -36.64
N VAL A 10 15.20 22.39 -35.91
CA VAL A 10 15.51 22.31 -34.46
C VAL A 10 14.32 21.86 -33.61
N GLN A 11 13.10 22.21 -33.99
CA GLN A 11 11.86 21.79 -33.32
C GLN A 11 11.60 20.27 -33.43
N ALA A 12 11.97 19.62 -34.53
CA ALA A 12 11.85 18.18 -34.70
C ALA A 12 12.86 17.42 -33.82
N VAL A 13 14.08 17.94 -33.69
CA VAL A 13 15.12 17.41 -32.79
C VAL A 13 14.74 17.61 -31.31
N ALA A 14 14.20 18.77 -30.96
CA ALA A 14 13.71 19.05 -29.61
C ALA A 14 12.48 18.19 -29.23
N ARG A 15 11.57 17.95 -30.19
CA ARG A 15 10.43 17.04 -30.02
C ARG A 15 10.89 15.61 -29.79
N ASP A 16 11.94 15.17 -30.49
CA ASP A 16 12.53 13.84 -30.32
C ASP A 16 13.21 13.70 -28.94
N ALA A 17 14.02 14.68 -28.52
CA ALA A 17 14.63 14.67 -27.19
C ALA A 17 13.60 14.70 -26.05
N HIS A 18 12.58 15.57 -26.16
CA HIS A 18 11.48 15.64 -25.19
C HIS A 18 10.68 14.33 -25.15
N TRP A 19 10.38 13.73 -26.30
CA TRP A 19 9.67 12.46 -26.40
C TRP A 19 10.48 11.31 -25.80
N ARG A 20 11.77 11.21 -26.10
CA ARG A 20 12.67 10.21 -25.49
C ARG A 20 12.71 10.35 -23.98
N ALA A 21 12.85 11.57 -23.45
CA ALA A 21 12.83 11.82 -22.01
C ALA A 21 11.47 11.45 -21.38
N LYS A 22 10.36 11.72 -22.07
CA LYS A 22 9.03 11.27 -21.63
C LYS A 22 8.91 9.74 -21.62
N MET A 23 9.36 9.07 -22.67
CA MET A 23 9.34 7.61 -22.74
C MET A 23 10.25 6.95 -21.70
N ALA A 24 11.42 7.54 -21.42
CA ALA A 24 12.30 7.07 -20.35
C ALA A 24 11.59 7.12 -18.99
N ARG A 25 10.90 8.23 -18.67
CA ARG A 25 10.09 8.35 -17.46
C ARG A 25 8.94 7.34 -17.42
N LEU A 26 8.26 7.12 -18.54
CA LEU A 26 7.16 6.15 -18.62
C LEU A 26 7.64 4.70 -18.42
N LYS A 27 8.80 4.34 -18.99
CA LYS A 27 9.42 3.01 -18.83
C LYS A 27 9.96 2.78 -17.42
N ALA A 28 10.41 3.84 -16.73
CA ALA A 28 10.89 3.77 -15.36
C ALA A 28 9.77 3.75 -14.30
N ARG A 29 8.49 3.77 -14.72
CA ARG A 29 7.38 3.73 -13.76
C ARG A 29 7.36 2.40 -13.02
N ARG A 30 7.31 2.47 -11.70
CA ARG A 30 7.05 1.32 -10.84
C ARG A 30 5.59 0.89 -10.94
N LEU A 31 5.38 -0.43 -10.95
CA LEU A 31 4.06 -1.02 -10.79
C LEU A 31 3.50 -0.63 -9.41
N PRO A 32 2.18 -0.46 -9.26
CA PRO A 32 1.59 -0.20 -7.95
C PRO A 32 1.90 -1.35 -6.99
N GLU A 33 2.06 -0.98 -5.72
CA GLU A 33 2.21 -1.90 -4.60
C GLU A 33 1.14 -1.58 -3.55
N ARG A 34 0.74 -2.60 -2.80
CA ARG A 34 -0.20 -2.53 -1.69
C ARG A 34 0.29 -3.45 -0.58
N THR A 35 0.35 -2.94 0.63
CA THR A 35 0.67 -3.73 1.83
C THR A 35 -0.62 -4.07 2.58
N VAL A 36 -0.73 -5.32 3.01
CA VAL A 36 -1.75 -5.82 3.93
C VAL A 36 -1.05 -6.08 5.26
N SER A 37 -1.58 -5.51 6.33
CA SER A 37 -1.02 -5.66 7.68
C SER A 37 -1.98 -6.49 8.54
N ILE A 38 -1.46 -7.53 9.18
CA ILE A 38 -2.22 -8.51 9.98
C ILE A 38 -1.60 -8.53 11.38
N CYS A 39 -2.44 -8.42 12.40
CA CYS A 39 -2.01 -8.44 13.79
C CYS A 39 -3.03 -9.22 14.62
N ASP A 40 -2.57 -10.24 15.33
CA ASP A 40 -3.41 -11.09 16.17
C ASP A 40 -3.44 -10.61 17.63
N ASP A 41 -2.57 -9.66 18.00
CA ASP A 41 -2.51 -9.11 19.35
C ASP A 41 -3.57 -8.00 19.54
N ASP A 42 -4.77 -8.42 19.92
CA ASP A 42 -5.86 -7.51 20.28
C ASP A 42 -5.50 -6.62 21.49
N THR A 43 -4.61 -7.07 22.38
CA THR A 43 -4.14 -6.25 23.51
C THR A 43 -3.29 -5.08 23.01
N ALA A 44 -2.41 -5.31 22.02
CA ALA A 44 -1.64 -4.25 21.38
C ALA A 44 -2.53 -3.23 20.65
N LYS A 45 -3.56 -3.70 19.92
CA LYS A 45 -4.54 -2.81 19.26
C LYS A 45 -5.30 -1.94 20.26
N LEU A 46 -5.75 -2.54 21.36
CA LEU A 46 -6.42 -1.83 22.44
C LEU A 46 -5.48 -0.82 23.11
N ALA A 47 -4.21 -1.19 23.36
CA ALA A 47 -3.22 -0.30 23.95
C ALA A 47 -2.97 0.96 23.11
N VAL A 48 -2.91 0.84 21.78
CA VAL A 48 -2.83 2.00 20.87
C VAL A 48 -4.07 2.86 20.98
N THR A 49 -5.26 2.25 20.92
CA THR A 49 -6.54 2.97 21.02
C THR A 49 -6.63 3.76 22.34
N ASP A 50 -6.30 3.12 23.46
CA ASP A 50 -6.28 3.73 24.79
C ASP A 50 -5.26 4.87 24.86
N ALA A 51 -4.07 4.69 24.28
CA ALA A 51 -3.03 5.73 24.25
C ALA A 51 -3.43 6.94 23.41
N GLN A 52 -4.10 6.72 22.27
CA GLN A 52 -4.68 7.79 21.44
C GLN A 52 -5.73 8.59 22.21
N MET A 53 -6.62 7.91 22.93
CA MET A 53 -7.61 8.56 23.79
C MET A 53 -6.94 9.39 24.89
N LYS A 54 -5.93 8.84 25.57
CA LYS A 54 -5.17 9.54 26.61
C LYS A 54 -4.46 10.78 26.06
N LEU A 55 -3.87 10.70 24.86
CA LEU A 55 -3.25 11.86 24.20
C LEU A 55 -4.29 12.94 23.88
N ALA A 56 -5.45 12.56 23.33
CA ALA A 56 -6.53 13.50 23.05
C ALA A 56 -7.03 14.18 24.34
N THR A 57 -7.23 13.43 25.43
CA THR A 57 -7.60 13.98 26.74
C THR A 57 -6.52 14.91 27.30
N ALA A 58 -5.24 14.53 27.21
CA ALA A 58 -4.13 15.37 27.66
C ALA A 58 -4.07 16.71 26.90
N ARG A 59 -4.27 16.68 25.57
CA ARG A 59 -4.34 17.89 24.74
C ARG A 59 -5.51 18.78 25.11
N ALA A 60 -6.70 18.19 25.32
CA ALA A 60 -7.87 18.95 25.74
C ALA A 60 -7.65 19.63 27.11
N ALA A 61 -7.09 18.91 28.08
CA ALA A 61 -6.76 19.45 29.39
C ALA A 61 -5.70 20.57 29.32
N ALA A 62 -4.66 20.39 28.49
CA ALA A 62 -3.62 21.38 28.28
C ALA A 62 -4.17 22.67 27.63
N ARG A 63 -5.13 22.56 26.70
CA ARG A 63 -5.83 23.72 26.12
C ARG A 63 -6.64 24.49 27.17
N VAL A 64 -7.39 23.78 28.03
CA VAL A 64 -8.11 24.41 29.16
C VAL A 64 -7.14 25.09 30.13
N ALA A 65 -5.99 24.48 30.40
CA ALA A 65 -4.95 25.09 31.23
C ALA A 65 -4.35 26.35 30.57
N ALA A 66 -4.14 26.35 29.25
CA ALA A 66 -3.68 27.51 28.50
C ALA A 66 -4.67 28.68 28.60
N ASP A 67 -5.97 28.41 28.46
CA ASP A 67 -7.03 29.41 28.63
C ASP A 67 -7.03 29.97 30.07
N GLY A 68 -6.93 29.12 31.08
CA GLY A 68 -6.89 29.52 32.49
C GLY A 68 -5.63 30.32 32.87
N GLN A 69 -4.51 30.11 32.17
CA GLN A 69 -3.26 30.85 32.35
C GLN A 69 -3.18 32.12 31.50
N GLY A 70 -4.20 32.40 30.67
CA GLY A 70 -4.22 33.58 29.81
C GLY A 70 -3.18 33.55 28.70
N ILE A 71 -2.79 32.36 28.23
CA ILE A 71 -1.85 32.21 27.12
C ILE A 71 -2.45 32.83 25.86
N ASP A 72 -1.65 33.65 25.17
CA ASP A 72 -2.05 34.29 23.91
C ASP A 72 -2.52 33.22 22.91
N PRO A 73 -3.67 33.40 22.22
CA PRO A 73 -4.13 32.50 21.18
C PRO A 73 -3.06 32.05 20.18
N ALA A 74 -2.09 32.91 19.85
CA ALA A 74 -0.99 32.58 18.94
C ALA A 74 -0.02 31.51 19.51
N ASP A 75 0.12 31.44 20.83
CA ASP A 75 1.08 30.56 21.52
C ASP A 75 0.42 29.31 22.12
N ARG A 76 -0.91 29.20 22.10
CA ARG A 76 -1.66 28.10 22.75
C ARG A 76 -1.32 26.72 22.22
N GLU A 77 -1.10 26.58 20.93
CA GLU A 77 -0.78 25.27 20.34
C GLU A 77 0.62 24.81 20.77
N ALA A 78 1.61 25.72 20.74
CA ALA A 78 2.96 25.43 21.24
C ALA A 78 2.94 25.07 22.73
N PHE A 79 2.23 25.85 23.55
CA PHE A 79 2.02 25.54 24.97
C PHE A 79 1.37 24.16 25.18
N THR A 80 0.36 23.82 24.37
CA THR A 80 -0.35 22.54 24.44
C THR A 80 0.58 21.38 24.12
N GLU A 81 1.35 21.47 23.04
CA GLU A 81 2.25 20.39 22.61
C GLU A 81 3.46 20.18 23.52
N ASP A 82 3.90 21.23 24.22
CA ASP A 82 4.97 21.20 25.21
C ASP A 82 4.48 20.87 26.63
N HIS A 83 3.16 20.85 26.85
CA HIS A 83 2.59 20.55 28.15
C HIS A 83 3.04 19.15 28.62
N PRO A 84 3.56 18.99 29.85
CA PRO A 84 4.19 17.73 30.29
C PRO A 84 3.32 16.48 30.11
N GLN A 85 2.00 16.60 30.36
CA GLN A 85 1.06 15.50 30.18
C GLN A 85 0.87 15.09 28.71
N VAL A 86 0.95 16.05 27.78
CA VAL A 86 0.88 15.77 26.33
C VAL A 86 2.16 15.09 25.88
N VAL A 87 3.33 15.56 26.35
CA VAL A 87 4.62 14.92 26.06
C VAL A 87 4.65 13.47 26.56
N ILE A 88 4.20 13.22 27.80
CA ILE A 88 4.10 11.87 28.36
C ILE A 88 3.13 11.00 27.55
N ALA A 89 1.92 11.49 27.28
CA ALA A 89 0.92 10.72 26.53
C ALA A 89 1.39 10.40 25.10
N ARG A 90 2.10 11.31 24.45
CA ARG A 90 2.72 11.10 23.13
C ARG A 90 3.80 10.02 23.19
N SER A 91 4.63 10.01 24.23
CA SER A 91 5.62 8.95 24.42
C SER A 91 4.96 7.59 24.66
N VAL A 92 3.86 7.53 25.43
CA VAL A 92 3.10 6.29 25.65
C VAL A 92 2.48 5.79 24.36
N LEU A 93 1.90 6.69 23.54
CA LEU A 93 1.38 6.33 22.23
C LEU A 93 2.46 5.76 21.32
N ALA A 94 3.62 6.41 21.23
CA ALA A 94 4.73 5.92 20.41
C ALA A 94 5.20 4.52 20.84
N THR A 95 5.28 4.26 22.15
CA THR A 95 5.61 2.92 22.67
C THR A 95 4.55 1.88 22.31
N ALA A 96 3.26 2.23 22.42
CA ALA A 96 2.16 1.33 22.05
C ALA A 96 2.13 1.05 20.54
N GLU A 97 2.37 2.06 19.71
CA GLU A 97 2.47 1.92 18.25
C GLU A 97 3.64 1.04 17.85
N GLN A 98 4.80 1.18 18.51
CA GLN A 98 5.94 0.29 18.27
C GLN A 98 5.62 -1.16 18.66
N ALA A 99 5.00 -1.37 19.84
CA ALA A 99 4.61 -2.71 20.27
C ALA A 99 3.62 -3.35 19.31
N LEU A 100 2.66 -2.57 18.77
CA LEU A 100 1.74 -3.06 17.76
C LEU A 100 2.48 -3.41 16.46
N ALA A 101 3.41 -2.56 16.01
CA ALA A 101 4.21 -2.82 14.81
C ALA A 101 5.05 -4.09 14.95
N ASP A 102 5.65 -4.33 16.10
CA ASP A 102 6.46 -5.53 16.38
C ASP A 102 5.63 -6.83 16.35
N GLN A 103 4.31 -6.76 16.57
CA GLN A 103 3.37 -7.89 16.49
C GLN A 103 2.62 -7.95 15.15
N THR A 104 2.86 -7.00 14.24
CA THR A 104 2.15 -6.92 12.97
C THR A 104 2.98 -7.58 11.87
N VAL A 105 2.39 -8.54 11.17
CA VAL A 105 2.94 -9.13 9.96
C VAL A 105 2.45 -8.32 8.75
N GLU A 106 3.38 -7.90 7.90
CA GLU A 106 3.08 -7.16 6.68
C GLU A 106 3.34 -8.02 5.44
N LEU A 107 2.37 -8.08 4.54
CA LEU A 107 2.47 -8.75 3.24
C LEU A 107 2.33 -7.71 2.14
N THR A 108 3.33 -7.59 1.27
CA THR A 108 3.31 -6.62 0.17
C THR A 108 3.01 -7.29 -1.16
N PHE A 109 2.04 -6.74 -1.89
CA PHE A 109 1.65 -7.18 -3.22
C PHE A 109 1.96 -6.11 -4.24
N ARG A 110 2.51 -6.51 -5.38
CA ARG A 110 2.75 -5.67 -6.55
C ARG A 110 1.85 -6.11 -7.70
N ALA A 111 1.31 -5.15 -8.44
CA ALA A 111 0.59 -5.49 -9.66
C ALA A 111 1.49 -6.21 -10.66
N LEU A 112 0.89 -7.15 -11.38
CA LEU A 112 1.54 -7.87 -12.45
C LEU A 112 1.66 -6.99 -13.71
N PRO A 113 2.74 -7.13 -14.49
CA PRO A 113 2.75 -6.65 -15.86
C PRO A 113 1.55 -7.23 -16.63
N ARG A 114 0.92 -6.43 -17.49
CA ARG A 114 -0.27 -6.84 -18.24
C ARG A 114 -0.14 -8.23 -18.91
N PRO A 115 0.96 -8.59 -19.59
CA PRO A 115 1.09 -9.93 -20.18
C PRO A 115 1.07 -11.06 -19.15
N ALA A 116 1.65 -10.85 -17.96
CA ALA A 116 1.65 -11.83 -16.88
C ALA A 116 0.25 -11.98 -16.27
N TRP A 117 -0.46 -10.87 -16.07
CA TRP A 117 -1.85 -10.88 -15.63
C TRP A 117 -2.78 -11.63 -16.60
N GLU A 118 -2.67 -11.35 -17.91
CA GLU A 118 -3.46 -12.03 -18.94
C GLU A 118 -3.13 -13.53 -19.03
N ALA A 119 -1.86 -13.90 -18.88
CA ALA A 119 -1.43 -15.30 -18.83
C ALA A 119 -2.04 -16.03 -17.63
N LEU A 120 -1.99 -15.41 -16.44
CA LEU A 120 -2.54 -15.96 -15.21
C LEU A 120 -4.06 -16.19 -15.32
N LEU A 121 -4.81 -15.21 -15.83
CA LEU A 121 -6.26 -15.37 -16.05
C LEU A 121 -6.59 -16.51 -17.02
N LYS A 122 -5.77 -16.68 -18.06
CA LYS A 122 -5.95 -17.77 -19.04
C LYS A 122 -5.65 -19.14 -18.44
N GLU A 123 -4.58 -19.24 -17.66
CA GLU A 123 -4.18 -20.47 -16.96
C GLU A 123 -5.25 -20.92 -15.95
N HIS A 124 -5.89 -19.95 -15.29
CA HIS A 124 -6.94 -20.17 -14.31
C HIS A 124 -8.32 -19.75 -14.82
N ALA A 125 -8.63 -20.08 -16.07
CA ALA A 125 -9.95 -19.81 -16.65
C ALA A 125 -11.05 -20.55 -15.85
N PRO A 126 -12.25 -19.97 -15.71
CA PRO A 126 -13.35 -20.59 -14.97
C PRO A 126 -13.74 -21.93 -15.63
N THR A 127 -14.22 -22.88 -14.82
CA THR A 127 -14.88 -24.09 -15.34
C THR A 127 -16.21 -23.71 -16.02
N GLU A 128 -16.80 -24.60 -16.81
CA GLU A 128 -18.11 -24.35 -17.44
C GLU A 128 -19.17 -23.96 -16.39
N GLU A 129 -19.27 -24.71 -15.29
CA GLU A 129 -20.21 -24.41 -14.20
C GLU A 129 -19.96 -23.05 -13.53
N GLN A 130 -18.70 -22.64 -13.42
CA GLN A 130 -18.34 -21.34 -12.87
C GLN A 130 -18.63 -20.21 -13.85
N ALA A 131 -18.38 -20.42 -15.15
CA ALA A 131 -18.70 -19.48 -16.21
C ALA A 131 -20.21 -19.24 -16.34
N ASP A 132 -21.02 -20.30 -16.21
CA ASP A 132 -22.49 -20.22 -16.16
C ASP A 132 -23.00 -19.38 -14.98
N ARG A 133 -22.20 -19.31 -13.90
CA ARG A 133 -22.46 -18.46 -12.73
C ARG A 133 -21.86 -17.06 -12.85
N GLY A 134 -21.25 -16.73 -13.97
CA GLY A 134 -20.64 -15.42 -14.24
C GLY A 134 -19.30 -15.19 -13.55
N MET A 135 -18.57 -16.26 -13.17
CA MET A 135 -17.22 -16.11 -12.61
C MET A 135 -16.20 -15.80 -13.70
N GLU A 136 -15.26 -14.90 -13.42
CA GLU A 136 -14.23 -14.46 -14.37
C GLU A 136 -12.99 -15.36 -14.38
N TYR A 137 -12.81 -16.17 -13.34
CA TYR A 137 -11.65 -17.04 -13.11
C TYR A 137 -12.05 -18.24 -12.26
N ASN A 138 -11.20 -19.26 -12.23
CA ASN A 138 -11.40 -20.43 -11.40
C ASN A 138 -11.14 -20.11 -9.92
N VAL A 139 -12.21 -20.02 -9.14
CA VAL A 139 -12.13 -19.67 -7.70
C VAL A 139 -11.36 -20.67 -6.85
N LEU A 140 -11.09 -21.88 -7.36
CA LEU A 140 -10.35 -22.92 -6.64
C LEU A 140 -8.84 -22.84 -6.86
N THR A 141 -8.37 -22.24 -7.97
CA THR A 141 -6.94 -22.26 -8.32
C THR A 141 -6.35 -20.87 -8.54
N PHE A 142 -7.18 -19.89 -8.91
CA PHE A 142 -6.73 -18.52 -9.15
C PHE A 142 -6.26 -17.78 -7.88
N PRO A 143 -6.92 -17.88 -6.72
CA PRO A 143 -6.53 -17.07 -5.55
C PRO A 143 -5.09 -17.29 -5.10
N ALA A 144 -4.68 -18.54 -4.85
CA ALA A 144 -3.32 -18.87 -4.43
C ALA A 144 -2.28 -18.45 -5.48
N ALA A 145 -2.56 -18.72 -6.76
CA ALA A 145 -1.68 -18.35 -7.86
C ALA A 145 -1.50 -16.84 -7.98
N LEU A 146 -2.56 -16.07 -7.78
CA LEU A 146 -2.51 -14.61 -7.80
C LEU A 146 -1.70 -14.03 -6.63
N ILE A 147 -1.94 -14.55 -5.43
CA ILE A 147 -1.23 -14.13 -4.21
C ILE A 147 0.26 -14.36 -4.40
N ALA A 148 0.67 -15.58 -4.78
CA ALA A 148 2.08 -15.93 -5.01
C ALA A 148 2.71 -15.07 -6.12
N ALA A 149 2.05 -14.94 -7.27
CA ALA A 149 2.57 -14.15 -8.38
C ALA A 149 2.73 -12.66 -8.06
N SER A 150 1.85 -12.12 -7.22
CA SER A 150 1.86 -10.70 -6.86
C SER A 150 2.70 -10.40 -5.62
N HIS A 151 3.07 -11.41 -4.82
CA HIS A 151 3.80 -11.19 -3.56
C HIS A 151 5.22 -10.67 -3.81
N VAL A 152 5.62 -9.68 -3.02
CA VAL A 152 6.96 -9.12 -3.05
C VAL A 152 7.53 -9.17 -1.64
N GLU A 153 8.46 -10.10 -1.44
CA GLU A 153 9.22 -10.23 -0.19
C GLU A 153 10.52 -9.42 -0.29
N ARG A 154 10.95 -8.84 0.83
CA ARG A 154 12.17 -8.03 0.88
C ARG A 154 12.98 -8.33 2.13
N ASP A 155 14.30 -8.46 1.96
CA ASP A 155 15.21 -8.63 3.08
C ASP A 155 15.36 -7.34 3.92
N ALA A 156 16.14 -7.43 5.00
CA ALA A 156 16.35 -6.33 5.95
C ALA A 156 17.01 -5.07 5.33
N VAL A 157 17.61 -5.17 4.14
CA VAL A 157 18.19 -4.03 3.41
C VAL A 157 17.30 -3.56 2.25
N GLY A 158 16.11 -4.16 2.10
CA GLY A 158 15.10 -3.80 1.11
C GLY A 158 15.30 -4.45 -0.26
N THR A 159 16.16 -5.47 -0.37
CA THR A 159 16.37 -6.22 -1.62
C THR A 159 15.25 -7.23 -1.80
N GLU A 160 14.68 -7.30 -3.00
CA GLU A 160 13.68 -8.32 -3.33
C GLU A 160 14.30 -9.71 -3.30
N VAL A 161 13.62 -10.62 -2.59
CA VAL A 161 13.97 -12.04 -2.46
C VAL A 161 12.80 -12.89 -2.93
N ASP A 162 13.00 -14.21 -2.98
CA ASP A 162 11.95 -15.14 -3.35
C ASP A 162 10.75 -14.97 -2.40
N GLY A 163 9.58 -14.73 -3.02
CA GLY A 163 8.33 -14.50 -2.30
C GLY A 163 7.61 -15.79 -1.92
N MET A 164 6.37 -15.61 -1.47
CA MET A 164 5.44 -16.69 -1.15
C MET A 164 5.22 -17.61 -2.36
N THR A 165 5.32 -18.92 -2.15
CA THR A 165 5.01 -19.91 -3.18
C THR A 165 3.49 -20.07 -3.35
N VAL A 166 3.06 -20.74 -4.42
CA VAL A 166 1.63 -21.05 -4.62
C VAL A 166 1.13 -21.99 -3.52
N GLU A 167 1.98 -22.94 -3.11
CA GLU A 167 1.72 -23.89 -2.03
C GLU A 167 1.56 -23.17 -0.69
N ASP A 168 2.46 -22.23 -0.35
CA ASP A 168 2.34 -21.43 0.87
C ASP A 168 1.05 -20.60 0.85
N ALA A 169 0.75 -19.94 -0.27
CA ALA A 169 -0.46 -19.14 -0.42
C ALA A 169 -1.73 -20.00 -0.27
N GLN A 170 -1.74 -21.21 -0.85
CA GLN A 170 -2.85 -22.15 -0.71
C GLN A 170 -3.01 -22.59 0.75
N GLN A 171 -1.91 -22.91 1.44
CA GLN A 171 -1.95 -23.29 2.85
C GLN A 171 -2.55 -22.17 3.71
N LEU A 172 -2.18 -20.92 3.48
CA LEU A 172 -2.77 -19.78 4.21
C LEU A 172 -4.27 -19.63 3.91
N LEU A 173 -4.70 -19.80 2.65
CA LEU A 173 -6.11 -19.73 2.30
C LEU A 173 -6.95 -20.85 2.93
N ASP A 174 -6.36 -22.03 3.14
CA ASP A 174 -7.03 -23.19 3.73
C ASP A 174 -7.09 -23.12 5.27
N ASP A 175 -6.02 -22.61 5.90
CA ASP A 175 -5.89 -22.57 7.37
C ASP A 175 -6.52 -21.33 8.01
N TRP A 176 -6.53 -20.20 7.30
CA TRP A 176 -7.00 -18.95 7.86
C TRP A 176 -8.53 -18.88 7.94
N SER A 177 -9.03 -17.95 8.77
CA SER A 177 -10.44 -17.64 8.76
C SER A 177 -10.87 -17.16 7.37
N ASP A 178 -12.13 -17.40 6.99
CA ASP A 178 -12.68 -16.94 5.70
C ASP A 178 -12.51 -15.43 5.51
N THR A 179 -12.53 -14.65 6.59
CA THR A 179 -12.30 -13.19 6.51
C THR A 179 -10.85 -12.87 6.16
N ASP A 180 -9.89 -13.52 6.81
CA ASP A 180 -8.47 -13.24 6.58
C ASP A 180 -8.01 -13.75 5.21
N ALA A 181 -8.48 -14.93 4.80
CA ALA A 181 -8.27 -15.46 3.45
C ALA A 181 -8.81 -14.50 2.38
N LYS A 182 -10.00 -13.92 2.60
CA LYS A 182 -10.55 -12.88 1.70
C LYS A 182 -9.73 -11.60 1.70
N VAL A 183 -9.23 -11.16 2.85
CA VAL A 183 -8.35 -9.98 2.95
C VAL A 183 -7.07 -10.20 2.16
N LEU A 184 -6.45 -11.37 2.30
CA LEU A 184 -5.25 -11.76 1.58
C LEU A 184 -5.47 -11.75 0.06
N PHE A 185 -6.50 -12.46 -0.40
CA PHE A 185 -6.85 -12.50 -1.82
C PHE A 185 -7.21 -11.11 -2.37
N THR A 186 -8.02 -10.34 -1.64
CA THR A 186 -8.43 -8.99 -2.08
C THR A 186 -7.25 -8.04 -2.11
N GLY A 187 -6.27 -8.18 -1.22
CA GLY A 187 -5.02 -7.43 -1.23
C GLY A 187 -4.26 -7.60 -2.55
N ALA A 188 -4.08 -8.86 -2.97
CA ALA A 188 -3.43 -9.21 -4.23
C ALA A 188 -4.26 -8.83 -5.47
N LEU A 189 -5.59 -8.94 -5.42
CA LEU A 189 -6.46 -8.56 -6.52
C LEU A 189 -6.53 -7.04 -6.72
N ALA A 190 -6.67 -6.28 -5.64
CA ALA A 190 -6.87 -4.84 -5.69
C ALA A 190 -5.71 -4.11 -6.35
N VAL A 191 -4.47 -4.55 -6.13
CA VAL A 191 -3.30 -3.91 -6.75
C VAL A 191 -3.32 -4.05 -8.27
N ASN A 192 -3.87 -5.15 -8.80
CA ASN A 192 -4.00 -5.43 -10.23
C ASN A 192 -5.18 -4.68 -10.89
N GLN A 193 -6.17 -4.24 -10.11
CA GLN A 193 -7.38 -3.56 -10.62
C GLN A 193 -7.39 -2.04 -10.37
N THR A 194 -6.44 -1.50 -9.60
CA THR A 194 -6.43 -0.08 -9.23
C THR A 194 -6.09 0.83 -10.41
N LEU A 195 -7.02 1.72 -10.77
CA LEU A 195 -6.78 2.81 -11.72
C LEU A 195 -5.89 3.89 -11.08
N ARG A 196 -4.74 4.19 -11.71
CA ARG A 196 -3.81 5.25 -11.27
C ARG A 196 -3.90 6.54 -12.09
N VAL A 197 -4.94 6.65 -12.92
CA VAL A 197 -5.21 7.84 -13.72
C VAL A 197 -6.42 8.53 -13.13
N ASP A 198 -6.25 9.80 -12.75
CA ASP A 198 -7.38 10.67 -12.50
C ASP A 198 -8.00 10.98 -13.87
N LEU A 199 -9.14 10.34 -14.14
CA LEU A 199 -9.99 10.71 -15.26
C LEU A 199 -10.67 12.02 -14.82
N GLY A 200 -9.93 13.11 -14.94
CA GLY A 200 -10.28 14.41 -14.38
C GLY A 200 -11.76 14.71 -14.59
N LYS A 201 -12.41 15.23 -13.54
CA LYS A 201 -13.78 15.72 -13.63
C LYS A 201 -13.90 16.65 -14.85
N GLY A 202 -14.83 16.33 -15.76
CA GLY A 202 -15.31 17.30 -16.73
C GLY A 202 -15.92 18.51 -16.05
#